data_AF-A0ABC8SUM5-F1
#
_entry.id   AF-A0ABC8SUM5-F1
#
_cell.length_a   1.000
_cell.length_b   1.000
_cell.length_c   1.000
_cell.angle_alpha   90.00
_cell.angle_beta   90.00
_cell.angle_gamma   90.00
#
_symmetry.space_group_name_H-M   'P 1'
#
loop_
_entity.id
_entity.type
_entity.pdbx_description
1 polymer ?
#
loop_
_entity_poly.entity_id
_entity_poly.type
_entity_poly.pdbx_seq_one_letter_code
_entity_poly.pdbx_strand_id
1 'polypeptide(L)'
;METVGPCPQPNRQTIELSGLDRLSPAILYTIFFYEYHFSTESYSEAEVVVERAKKALEKVLISWFPTAGRFRINKTTGKLEIDCNNEGVTMITAATNSKLEELGRLNEYKPCYEKLVSQLPKADDISKIPLVVVQITKFACVGILVGFGSSHALFDGQGAFNFLASWSHKSSGKDASDLPLPNHSRNPIYLSDSSSTSDSSSTSASIYEQDHIVPFKIYTPYLCKPWHLMIDVGKVLLQNSAKLIEKADSNSLLCALGRKLSRHGMD
;
A
#
# COMPACT_ATOMS: atom_id res chain seq x y z
N MET A 1 18.29 6.75 -7.88
CA MET A 1 17.12 7.13 -7.07
C MET A 1 16.65 8.47 -7.58
N GLU A 2 15.36 8.59 -7.89
CA GLU A 2 14.75 9.82 -8.34
C GLU A 2 13.34 9.97 -7.73
N THR A 3 12.79 11.18 -7.80
CA THR A 3 11.44 11.47 -7.34
C THR A 3 10.53 11.64 -8.55
N VAL A 4 9.46 10.84 -8.61
CA VAL A 4 8.48 10.90 -9.70
C VAL A 4 7.19 11.52 -9.19
N GLY A 5 6.87 12.71 -9.72
CA GLY A 5 5.65 13.45 -9.38
C GLY A 5 4.55 13.28 -10.42
N PRO A 6 3.31 13.70 -10.10
CA PRO A 6 2.23 13.70 -11.07
C PRO A 6 2.45 14.76 -12.17
N CYS A 7 2.10 14.42 -13.42
CA CYS A 7 2.24 15.33 -14.56
C CYS A 7 1.01 15.29 -15.52
N PRO A 8 0.14 16.32 -15.52
CA PRO A 8 0.24 17.58 -14.77
C PRO A 8 0.01 17.41 -13.26
N GLN A 9 0.42 18.41 -12.49
CA GLN A 9 0.24 18.42 -11.03
C GLN A 9 -1.22 18.73 -10.65
N PRO A 10 -1.89 17.86 -9.87
CA PRO A 10 -3.20 18.13 -9.30
C PRO A 10 -3.18 19.28 -8.30
N ASN A 11 -4.34 19.87 -8.02
CA ASN A 11 -4.45 20.87 -6.96
C ASN A 11 -4.09 20.26 -5.61
N ARG A 12 -3.25 20.98 -4.85
CA ARG A 12 -2.90 20.59 -3.49
C ARG A 12 -4.14 20.57 -2.61
N GLN A 13 -4.32 19.47 -1.90
CA GLN A 13 -5.42 19.28 -0.96
C GLN A 13 -4.94 18.44 0.21
N THR A 14 -5.74 18.36 1.26
CA THR A 14 -5.47 17.50 2.42
C THR A 14 -6.48 16.37 2.44
N ILE A 15 -6.01 15.16 2.74
CA ILE A 15 -6.88 14.03 3.08
C ILE A 15 -6.79 13.78 4.58
N GLU A 16 -7.93 13.92 5.24
CA GLU A 16 -8.09 13.45 6.61
C GLU A 16 -8.12 11.91 6.62
N LEU A 17 -7.23 11.31 7.41
CA LEU A 17 -7.17 9.86 7.55
C LEU A 17 -8.33 9.35 8.39
N SER A 18 -8.86 8.19 8.04
CA SER A 18 -9.84 7.49 8.88
C SER A 18 -9.23 7.05 10.21
N GLY A 19 -10.05 6.56 11.13
CA GLY A 19 -9.54 5.93 12.36
C GLY A 19 -8.70 4.69 12.06
N LEU A 20 -9.11 3.89 11.06
CA LEU A 20 -8.42 2.66 10.66
C LEU A 20 -7.07 2.96 10.01
N ASP A 21 -7.03 3.97 9.14
CA ASP A 21 -5.80 4.41 8.47
C ASP A 21 -4.72 4.78 9.50
N ARG A 22 -5.14 5.40 10.61
CA ARG A 22 -4.23 5.86 11.68
C ARG A 22 -3.72 4.77 12.60
N LEU A 23 -4.31 3.57 12.59
CA LEU A 23 -3.84 2.45 13.42
C LEU A 23 -2.52 1.87 12.90
N SER A 24 -2.22 2.02 11.61
CA SER A 24 -1.04 1.41 11.01
C SER A 24 -0.38 2.31 9.95
N PRO A 25 0.43 3.30 10.35
CA PRO A 25 1.22 4.10 9.41
C PRO A 25 2.46 3.35 8.88
N ALA A 26 2.68 2.10 9.29
CA ALA A 26 3.84 1.31 8.91
C ALA A 26 3.96 1.18 7.38
N ILE A 27 5.19 1.17 6.89
CA ILE A 27 5.46 0.87 5.48
C ILE A 27 5.43 -0.64 5.31
N LEU A 28 4.55 -1.12 4.44
CA LEU A 28 4.55 -2.50 3.98
C LEU A 28 5.31 -2.63 2.67
N TYR A 29 6.04 -3.73 2.53
CA TYR A 29 6.88 -4.02 1.38
C TYR A 29 6.42 -5.31 0.69
N THR A 30 6.29 -5.23 -0.62
CA THR A 30 5.91 -6.34 -1.51
C THR A 30 6.87 -6.39 -2.69
N ILE A 31 7.24 -7.58 -3.13
CA ILE A 31 8.10 -7.79 -4.30
C ILE A 31 7.35 -8.62 -5.35
N PHE A 32 7.54 -8.26 -6.61
CA PHE A 32 6.93 -8.92 -7.76
C PHE A 32 8.02 -9.34 -8.73
N PHE A 33 8.01 -10.61 -9.13
CA PHE A 33 8.93 -11.16 -10.11
C PHE A 33 8.23 -11.31 -11.45
N TYR A 34 8.88 -10.86 -12.53
CA TYR A 34 8.39 -10.99 -13.89
C TYR A 34 9.46 -11.64 -14.75
N GLU A 35 9.08 -12.68 -15.48
CA GLU A 35 9.89 -13.17 -16.59
C GLU A 35 9.75 -12.19 -17.75
N TYR A 36 10.88 -11.70 -18.26
CA TYR A 36 10.91 -10.72 -19.34
C TYR A 36 12.11 -11.01 -20.22
N HIS A 37 11.84 -11.34 -21.48
CA HIS A 37 12.87 -11.59 -22.48
C HIS A 37 13.16 -10.29 -23.23
N PHE A 38 14.36 -9.76 -23.06
CA PHE A 38 14.85 -8.66 -23.89
C PHE A 38 15.15 -9.22 -25.29
N SER A 39 14.56 -8.62 -26.32
CA SER A 39 14.69 -9.10 -27.72
C SER A 39 16.10 -8.90 -28.29
N THR A 40 16.90 -8.07 -27.62
CA THR A 40 18.32 -7.89 -27.90
C THR A 40 19.08 -7.79 -26.57
N GLU A 41 20.34 -8.25 -26.51
CA GLU A 41 21.22 -8.03 -25.34
C GLU A 41 21.55 -6.54 -25.10
N SER A 42 20.89 -5.62 -25.80
CA SER A 42 21.15 -4.20 -25.69
C SER A 42 20.54 -3.64 -24.41
N TYR A 43 21.36 -2.90 -23.65
CA TYR A 43 20.94 -2.18 -22.44
C TYR A 43 19.74 -1.24 -22.67
N SER A 44 19.51 -0.81 -23.93
CA SER A 44 18.50 0.17 -24.30
C SER A 44 17.06 -0.31 -24.10
N GLU A 45 16.74 -1.60 -24.26
CA GLU A 45 15.37 -2.09 -24.07
C GLU A 45 14.92 -2.02 -22.60
N ALA A 46 15.82 -2.31 -21.67
CA ALA A 46 15.52 -2.23 -20.24
C ALA A 46 15.30 -0.77 -19.81
N GLU A 47 16.11 0.15 -20.33
CA GLU A 47 15.94 1.59 -20.11
C GLU A 47 14.59 2.06 -20.66
N VAL A 48 14.17 1.56 -21.83
CA VAL A 48 12.85 1.84 -22.40
C VAL A 48 11.72 1.34 -21.49
N VAL A 49 11.85 0.17 -20.87
CA VAL A 49 10.85 -0.36 -19.91
C VAL A 49 10.76 0.53 -18.67
N VAL A 50 11.91 0.90 -18.10
CA VAL A 50 11.97 1.77 -16.92
C VAL A 50 11.37 3.14 -17.24
N GLU A 51 11.74 3.74 -18.37
CA GLU A 51 11.22 5.05 -18.80
C GLU A 51 9.71 4.99 -19.08
N ARG A 52 9.23 3.91 -19.68
CA ARG A 52 7.79 3.69 -19.88
C ARG A 52 7.06 3.58 -18.55
N ALA A 53 7.61 2.83 -17.60
CA ALA A 53 7.04 2.68 -16.26
C ALA A 53 7.02 4.03 -15.51
N LYS A 54 8.09 4.82 -15.63
CA LYS A 54 8.17 6.18 -15.07
C LYS A 54 7.08 7.09 -15.64
N LYS A 55 6.98 7.22 -16.97
CA LYS A 55 5.93 8.05 -17.61
C LYS A 55 4.53 7.60 -17.23
N ALA A 56 4.30 6.30 -17.12
CA ALA A 56 3.03 5.76 -16.67
C ALA A 56 2.74 6.14 -15.21
N LEU A 57 3.75 6.11 -14.34
CA LEU A 57 3.63 6.52 -12.94
C LEU A 57 3.23 7.99 -12.82
N GLU A 58 3.89 8.89 -13.57
CA GLU A 58 3.54 10.32 -13.62
C GLU A 58 2.06 10.54 -14.00
N LYS A 59 1.52 9.72 -14.91
CA LYS A 59 0.11 9.80 -15.32
C LYS A 59 -0.85 9.22 -14.29
N VAL A 60 -0.49 8.09 -13.67
CA VAL A 60 -1.33 7.42 -12.66
C VAL A 60 -1.41 8.26 -11.39
N LEU A 61 -0.33 8.93 -11.00
CA LEU A 61 -0.31 9.83 -9.85
C LEU A 61 -1.26 11.03 -9.98
N ILE A 62 -1.82 11.32 -11.17
CA ILE A 62 -2.84 12.38 -11.32
C ILE A 62 -4.12 11.96 -10.58
N SER A 63 -4.63 10.76 -10.86
CA SER A 63 -5.83 10.24 -10.21
C SER A 63 -5.50 9.65 -8.84
N TRP A 64 -4.29 9.14 -8.63
CA TRP A 64 -3.77 8.63 -7.36
C TRP A 64 -2.90 9.67 -6.63
N PHE A 65 -3.32 10.93 -6.65
CA PHE A 65 -2.55 12.06 -6.10
C PHE A 65 -2.12 11.94 -4.63
N PRO A 66 -2.84 11.26 -3.72
CA PRO A 66 -2.38 11.15 -2.33
C PRO A 66 -1.06 10.39 -2.20
N THR A 67 -0.80 9.47 -3.13
CA THR A 67 0.43 8.68 -3.20
C THR A 67 1.68 9.56 -3.33
N ALA A 68 1.55 10.71 -4.00
CA ALA A 68 2.62 11.69 -4.17
C ALA A 68 2.71 12.71 -3.02
N GLY A 69 1.93 12.54 -1.95
CA GLY A 69 1.89 13.42 -0.80
C GLY A 69 2.92 13.10 0.29
N ARG A 70 2.75 13.74 1.44
CA ARG A 70 3.53 13.53 2.67
C ARG A 70 2.60 13.47 3.87
N PHE A 71 3.03 12.82 4.93
CA PHE A 71 2.31 12.90 6.19
C PHE A 71 2.47 14.26 6.85
N ARG A 72 1.43 14.71 7.54
CA ARG A 72 1.43 15.93 8.34
C ARG A 72 0.60 15.72 9.60
N ILE A 73 1.01 16.33 10.70
CA ILE A 73 0.16 16.47 11.89
C ILE A 73 -0.63 17.77 11.78
N ASN A 74 -1.96 17.67 11.84
CA ASN A 74 -2.83 18.83 11.93
C ASN A 74 -2.56 19.56 13.25
N LYS A 75 -2.17 20.84 13.16
CA LYS A 75 -1.79 21.64 14.35
C LYS A 75 -2.95 21.92 15.29
N THR A 76 -4.18 21.89 14.80
CA THR A 76 -5.39 22.17 15.59
C THR A 76 -5.95 20.89 16.21
N THR A 77 -6.05 19.82 15.44
CA THR A 77 -6.69 18.57 15.90
C THR A 77 -5.71 17.53 16.43
N GLY A 78 -4.41 17.70 16.17
CA GLY A 78 -3.36 16.72 16.50
C GLY A 78 -3.43 15.44 15.67
N LYS A 79 -4.29 15.37 14.67
CA LYS A 79 -4.52 14.16 13.86
C LYS A 79 -3.49 14.05 12.73
N LEU A 80 -3.10 12.82 12.41
CA LEU A 80 -2.31 12.50 11.22
C LEU A 80 -3.18 12.64 9.97
N GLU A 81 -2.66 13.33 8.97
CA GLU A 81 -3.29 13.62 7.67
C GLU A 81 -2.28 13.40 6.54
N ILE A 82 -2.79 13.29 5.32
CA ILE A 82 -1.95 13.34 4.11
C ILE A 82 -2.06 14.74 3.51
N ASP A 83 -0.92 15.40 3.40
CA ASP A 83 -0.75 16.61 2.61
C ASP A 83 -0.43 16.21 1.17
N CYS A 84 -1.39 16.35 0.27
CA CYS A 84 -1.23 16.02 -1.15
C CYS A 84 -0.47 17.13 -1.87
N ASN A 85 0.80 17.29 -1.51
CA ASN A 85 1.69 18.37 -1.93
C ASN A 85 2.44 18.10 -3.25
N ASN A 86 2.13 17.00 -3.93
CA ASN A 86 2.76 16.58 -5.19
C ASN A 86 4.29 16.40 -5.14
N GLU A 87 4.87 16.20 -3.95
CA GLU A 87 6.31 15.93 -3.81
C GLU A 87 6.73 14.56 -4.37
N GLY A 88 5.80 13.75 -4.85
CA GLY A 88 6.07 12.56 -5.64
C GLY A 88 6.46 11.33 -4.83
N VAL A 89 6.69 10.24 -5.56
CA VAL A 89 7.09 8.93 -5.05
C VAL A 89 8.57 8.69 -5.30
N THR A 90 9.21 7.89 -4.45
CA THR A 90 10.61 7.51 -4.69
C THR A 90 10.66 6.38 -5.72
N MET A 91 11.36 6.58 -6.83
CA MET A 91 11.62 5.56 -7.84
C MET A 91 13.12 5.23 -7.91
N ILE A 92 13.45 3.94 -7.92
CA ILE A 92 14.82 3.45 -7.95
C ILE A 92 14.95 2.45 -9.08
N THR A 93 15.97 2.63 -9.91
CA THR A 93 16.38 1.66 -10.92
C THR A 93 17.64 0.98 -10.44
N ALA A 94 17.65 -0.35 -10.46
CA ALA A 94 18.76 -1.18 -10.05
C ALA A 94 19.01 -2.29 -11.08
N ALA A 95 20.20 -2.87 -11.03
CA ALA A 95 20.56 -4.05 -11.82
C ALA A 95 21.38 -5.02 -10.97
N THR A 96 21.25 -6.31 -11.24
CA THR A 96 22.06 -7.37 -10.65
C THR A 96 22.63 -8.28 -11.74
N ASN A 97 23.83 -8.81 -11.47
CA ASN A 97 24.47 -9.81 -12.31
C ASN A 97 23.94 -11.23 -12.06
N SER A 98 23.04 -11.41 -11.08
CA SER A 98 22.35 -12.68 -10.84
C SER A 98 21.30 -12.96 -11.91
N LYS A 99 21.02 -14.24 -12.15
CA LYS A 99 19.86 -14.69 -12.93
C LYS A 99 18.63 -14.83 -12.03
N LEU A 100 17.44 -14.63 -12.58
CA LEU A 100 16.19 -14.83 -11.83
C LEU A 100 16.05 -16.29 -11.34
N GLU A 101 16.49 -17.25 -12.15
CA GLU A 101 16.51 -18.68 -11.86
C GLU A 101 17.36 -19.04 -10.62
N GLU A 102 18.43 -18.28 -10.35
CA GLU A 102 19.30 -18.49 -9.18
C GLU A 102 18.56 -18.22 -7.86
N LEU A 103 17.43 -17.52 -7.90
CA LEU A 103 16.57 -17.34 -6.71
C LEU A 103 15.76 -18.59 -6.37
N GLY A 104 15.72 -19.61 -7.23
CA GLY A 104 15.08 -20.89 -6.97
C GLY A 104 13.61 -20.75 -6.52
N ARG A 105 13.26 -21.40 -5.41
CA ARG A 105 11.88 -21.42 -4.87
C ARG A 105 11.50 -20.05 -4.30
N LEU A 106 10.75 -19.25 -5.07
CA LEU A 106 10.43 -17.86 -4.70
C LEU A 106 9.54 -17.72 -3.46
N ASN A 107 8.79 -18.76 -3.10
CA ASN A 107 7.92 -18.81 -1.91
C ASN A 107 8.68 -18.90 -0.58
N GLU A 108 9.98 -19.19 -0.61
CA GLU A 108 10.84 -19.21 0.58
C GLU A 108 11.51 -17.85 0.76
N TYR A 109 11.45 -17.31 1.99
CA TYR A 109 12.14 -16.08 2.34
C TYR A 109 13.65 -16.24 2.13
N LYS A 110 14.26 -15.21 1.52
CA LYS A 110 15.71 -15.11 1.36
C LYS A 110 16.18 -13.76 1.88
N PRO A 111 17.29 -13.70 2.63
CA PRO A 111 17.84 -12.42 3.11
C PRO A 111 18.10 -11.39 2.01
N CYS A 112 18.35 -11.83 0.77
CA CYS A 112 18.52 -10.92 -0.36
C CYS A 112 17.25 -10.12 -0.71
N TYR A 113 16.06 -10.59 -0.31
CA TYR A 113 14.79 -9.92 -0.62
C TYR A 113 14.68 -8.53 0.02
N GLU A 114 15.36 -8.30 1.14
CA GLU A 114 15.41 -6.99 1.80
C GLU A 114 16.13 -5.92 0.96
N LYS A 115 16.92 -6.33 -0.04
CA LYS A 115 17.61 -5.43 -0.98
C LYS A 115 16.81 -5.19 -2.27
N LEU A 116 15.74 -5.95 -2.48
CA LEU A 116 14.92 -5.90 -3.70
C LEU A 116 13.86 -4.79 -3.64
N VAL A 117 13.71 -4.16 -2.48
CA VAL A 117 12.97 -2.91 -2.30
C VAL A 117 13.71 -2.06 -1.28
N SER A 118 14.15 -0.88 -1.69
CA SER A 118 14.83 0.04 -0.77
C SER A 118 13.88 0.50 0.32
N GLN A 119 14.38 0.47 1.55
CA GLN A 119 13.66 1.07 2.66
C GLN A 119 13.65 2.60 2.51
N LEU A 120 12.51 3.21 2.79
CA LEU A 120 12.41 4.66 2.86
C LEU A 120 13.32 5.20 3.99
N PRO A 121 13.91 6.39 3.81
CA PRO A 121 14.78 6.97 4.82
C PRO A 121 14.02 7.16 6.13
N LYS A 122 14.67 6.79 7.24
CA LYS A 122 14.21 7.21 8.57
C LYS A 122 14.49 8.70 8.69
N ALA A 123 13.45 9.49 8.85
CA ALA A 123 13.56 10.92 9.11
C ALA A 123 12.84 11.26 10.41
N ASP A 124 13.39 12.22 11.15
CA ASP A 124 12.74 12.74 12.36
C ASP A 124 11.46 13.51 12.03
N ASP A 125 11.35 13.99 10.79
CA ASP A 125 10.22 14.75 10.28
C ASP A 125 9.43 13.94 9.24
N ILE A 126 8.23 13.51 9.64
CA ILE A 126 7.31 12.72 8.80
C ILE A 126 6.90 13.44 7.51
N SER A 127 6.98 14.78 7.48
CA SER A 127 6.63 15.57 6.29
C SER A 127 7.67 15.44 5.18
N LYS A 128 8.85 14.89 5.47
CA LYS A 128 9.90 14.63 4.49
C LYS A 128 9.92 13.19 4.00
N ILE A 129 9.11 12.30 4.59
CA ILE A 129 9.10 10.88 4.26
C ILE A 129 8.10 10.63 3.13
N PRO A 130 8.53 10.14 1.96
CA PRO A 130 7.63 9.72 0.90
C PRO A 130 6.68 8.62 1.38
N LEU A 131 5.44 8.62 0.87
CA LEU A 131 4.47 7.57 1.24
C LEU A 131 4.69 6.26 0.48
N VAL A 132 5.37 6.34 -0.68
CA VAL A 132 5.62 5.21 -1.57
C VAL A 132 7.05 5.22 -2.11
N VAL A 133 7.63 4.03 -2.16
CA VAL A 133 8.86 3.70 -2.88
C VAL A 133 8.60 2.57 -3.88
N VAL A 134 9.19 2.71 -5.05
CA VAL A 134 9.19 1.70 -6.11
C VAL A 134 10.63 1.45 -6.51
N GLN A 135 11.01 0.18 -6.61
CA GLN A 135 12.31 -0.23 -7.13
C GLN A 135 12.12 -1.19 -8.31
N ILE A 136 12.65 -0.84 -9.48
CA ILE A 136 12.71 -1.72 -10.64
C ILE A 136 14.13 -2.28 -10.73
N THR A 137 14.28 -3.60 -10.56
CA THR A 137 15.56 -4.29 -10.59
C THR A 137 15.66 -5.19 -11.81
N LYS A 138 16.66 -4.96 -12.66
CA LYS A 138 16.99 -5.81 -13.82
C LYS A 138 17.88 -6.99 -13.40
N PHE A 139 17.61 -8.18 -13.92
CA PHE A 139 18.50 -9.35 -13.81
C PHE A 139 19.40 -9.49 -15.05
N ALA A 140 20.48 -10.26 -14.94
CA ALA A 140 21.54 -10.34 -15.96
C ALA A 140 21.08 -10.84 -17.34
N CYS A 141 20.03 -11.66 -17.40
CA CYS A 141 19.59 -12.30 -18.65
C CYS A 141 18.10 -12.04 -18.90
N VAL A 142 17.26 -12.67 -18.08
CA VAL A 142 15.82 -12.68 -18.21
C VAL A 142 15.24 -12.25 -16.88
N GLY A 143 14.30 -11.30 -16.97
CA GLY A 143 13.46 -10.94 -15.85
C GLY A 143 13.71 -9.58 -15.24
N ILE A 144 12.62 -9.07 -14.69
CA ILE A 144 12.53 -7.79 -13.99
C ILE A 144 11.86 -8.07 -12.65
N LEU A 145 12.34 -7.41 -11.60
CA LEU A 145 11.66 -7.35 -10.33
C LEU A 145 11.13 -5.94 -10.08
N VAL A 146 9.92 -5.88 -9.54
CA VAL A 146 9.35 -4.64 -8.99
C VAL A 146 9.20 -4.81 -7.48
N GLY A 147 9.99 -4.06 -6.73
CA GLY A 147 9.80 -3.85 -5.30
C GLY A 147 8.87 -2.67 -5.07
N PHE A 148 7.88 -2.82 -4.20
CA PHE A 148 6.91 -1.80 -3.85
C PHE A 148 6.84 -1.66 -2.34
N GLY A 149 7.09 -0.46 -1.83
CA GLY A 149 6.90 -0.10 -0.43
C GLY A 149 5.86 1.01 -0.31
N SER A 150 4.87 0.87 0.56
CA SER A 150 3.85 1.89 0.79
C SER A 150 3.39 1.96 2.23
N SER A 151 3.07 3.15 2.73
CA SER A 151 2.40 3.27 4.03
C SER A 151 1.03 2.62 4.02
N HIS A 152 0.73 1.80 5.03
CA HIS A 152 -0.60 1.19 5.19
C HIS A 152 -1.67 2.22 5.61
N ALA A 153 -1.27 3.41 6.09
CA ALA A 153 -2.19 4.53 6.29
C ALA A 153 -2.64 5.17 4.97
N LEU A 154 -1.90 4.95 3.87
CA LEU A 154 -2.29 5.38 2.53
C LEU A 154 -3.22 4.35 1.86
N PHE A 155 -2.87 3.07 1.95
CA PHE A 155 -3.57 1.97 1.30
C PHE A 155 -3.86 0.80 2.25
N ASP A 156 -5.05 0.23 2.14
CA ASP A 156 -5.25 -1.17 2.48
C ASP A 156 -4.73 -2.08 1.34
N GLY A 157 -4.83 -3.40 1.51
CA GLY A 157 -4.37 -4.34 0.50
C GLY A 157 -5.02 -4.11 -0.88
N GLN A 158 -6.34 -3.87 -0.91
CA GLN A 158 -7.08 -3.67 -2.16
C GLN A 158 -6.69 -2.37 -2.85
N GLY A 159 -6.56 -1.28 -2.11
CA GLY A 159 -6.10 0.02 -2.60
C GLY A 159 -4.70 -0.07 -3.20
N ALA A 160 -3.78 -0.76 -2.52
CA ALA A 160 -2.42 -0.98 -3.03
C ALA A 160 -2.43 -1.77 -4.35
N PHE A 161 -3.22 -2.85 -4.44
CA PHE A 161 -3.33 -3.62 -5.68
C PHE A 161 -4.00 -2.84 -6.82
N ASN A 162 -5.01 -2.02 -6.53
CA ASN A 162 -5.67 -1.18 -7.53
C ASN A 162 -4.73 -0.09 -8.07
N PHE A 163 -3.87 0.47 -7.20
CA PHE A 163 -2.81 1.40 -7.62
C PHE A 163 -1.81 0.70 -8.55
N LEU A 164 -1.28 -0.46 -8.13
CA LEU A 164 -0.33 -1.25 -8.94
C LEU A 164 -0.94 -1.69 -10.28
N ALA A 165 -2.22 -2.09 -10.29
CA ALA A 165 -2.93 -2.45 -11.51
C ALA A 165 -3.08 -1.23 -12.44
N SER A 166 -3.42 -0.06 -11.90
CA SER A 166 -3.48 1.20 -12.66
C SER A 166 -2.13 1.53 -13.28
N TRP A 167 -1.07 1.39 -12.50
CA TRP A 167 0.28 1.65 -12.97
C TRP A 167 0.74 0.66 -14.05
N SER A 168 0.51 -0.65 -13.87
CA SER A 168 0.83 -1.69 -14.86
C SER A 168 0.03 -1.53 -16.16
N HIS A 169 -1.26 -1.22 -16.05
CA HIS A 169 -2.13 -0.99 -17.20
C HIS A 169 -1.65 0.19 -18.04
N LYS A 170 -1.36 1.33 -17.40
CA LYS A 170 -0.81 2.51 -18.08
C LYS A 170 0.59 2.25 -18.64
N SER A 171 1.42 1.49 -17.92
CA SER A 171 2.76 1.07 -18.39
C SER A 171 2.70 0.16 -19.61
N SER A 172 1.59 -0.52 -19.84
CA SER A 172 1.38 -1.37 -21.02
C SER A 172 0.92 -0.57 -22.26
N GLY A 173 0.86 0.75 -22.17
CA GLY A 173 0.41 1.62 -23.26
C GLY A 173 -1.12 1.69 -23.43
N LYS A 174 -1.88 1.13 -22.50
CA LYS A 174 -3.35 1.21 -22.50
C LYS A 174 -3.83 2.51 -21.84
N ASP A 175 -5.02 2.96 -22.22
CA ASP A 175 -5.58 4.19 -21.66
C ASP A 175 -6.17 3.99 -20.27
N ALA A 176 -6.03 5.02 -19.43
CA ALA A 176 -6.47 4.95 -18.04
C ALA A 176 -8.01 4.94 -17.89
N SER A 177 -8.74 5.19 -18.99
CA SER A 177 -10.20 5.14 -19.05
C SER A 177 -10.77 3.76 -18.76
N ASP A 178 -9.97 2.70 -18.95
CA ASP A 178 -10.42 1.32 -18.83
C ASP A 178 -10.38 0.80 -17.38
N LEU A 179 -9.92 1.62 -16.43
CA LEU A 179 -9.86 1.28 -15.02
C LEU A 179 -10.74 2.23 -14.17
N PRO A 180 -11.38 1.70 -13.12
CA PRO A 180 -12.14 2.53 -12.21
C PRO A 180 -11.25 3.56 -11.54
N LEU A 181 -11.71 4.81 -11.48
CA LEU A 181 -11.01 5.87 -10.77
C LEU A 181 -10.95 5.56 -9.27
N PRO A 182 -9.84 5.87 -8.60
CA PRO A 182 -9.75 5.69 -7.16
C PRO A 182 -10.72 6.61 -6.42
N ASN A 183 -11.42 6.06 -5.44
CA ASN A 183 -12.18 6.85 -4.48
C ASN A 183 -11.30 7.19 -3.28
N HIS A 184 -10.96 8.47 -3.14
CA HIS A 184 -10.15 8.97 -2.02
C HIS A 184 -10.97 9.44 -0.82
N SER A 185 -12.30 9.36 -0.89
CA SER A 185 -13.16 9.66 0.25
C SER A 185 -12.83 8.73 1.41
N ARG A 186 -12.78 9.30 2.61
CA ARG A 186 -12.65 8.58 3.89
C ARG A 186 -13.93 8.69 4.72
N ASN A 187 -15.04 9.00 4.04
CA ASN A 187 -16.34 9.12 4.68
C ASN A 187 -16.77 7.77 5.28
N PRO A 188 -17.44 7.78 6.44
CA PRO A 188 -17.99 6.57 7.03
C PRO A 188 -18.96 5.90 6.05
N ILE A 189 -18.81 4.58 5.87
CA ILE A 189 -19.65 3.74 4.99
C ILE A 189 -21.11 3.71 5.48
N TYR A 190 -21.36 4.05 6.74
CA TYR A 190 -22.69 4.13 7.34
C TYR A 190 -23.09 5.57 7.65
N LEU A 191 -23.53 6.28 6.62
CA LEU A 191 -24.57 7.29 6.75
C LEU A 191 -25.62 6.94 5.70
N SER A 192 -26.35 5.85 5.90
CA SER A 192 -27.68 5.74 5.32
C SER A 192 -28.50 6.87 5.91
N ASP A 193 -29.06 7.74 5.06
CA ASP A 193 -29.95 8.84 5.42
C ASP A 193 -30.83 8.51 6.65
N SER A 194 -30.44 8.99 7.83
CA SER A 194 -31.34 9.02 8.98
C SER A 194 -32.24 10.24 8.83
N SER A 195 -33.14 10.19 7.85
CA SER A 195 -34.38 10.97 7.87
C SER A 195 -35.53 10.07 8.30
N SER A 196 -35.51 9.62 9.56
CA SER A 196 -36.72 9.31 10.33
C SER A 196 -36.38 8.92 11.77
N THR A 197 -36.88 9.75 12.68
CA THR A 197 -37.41 9.46 14.02
C THR A 197 -36.56 8.71 15.05
N SER A 198 -36.39 9.41 16.18
CA SER A 198 -36.05 8.95 17.53
C SER A 198 -36.34 7.49 17.87
N ASP A 199 -35.33 6.78 18.36
CA ASP A 199 -35.40 6.21 19.72
C ASP A 199 -34.02 5.83 20.27
N SER A 200 -33.87 5.98 21.58
CA SER A 200 -32.66 5.73 22.35
C SER A 200 -32.37 4.24 22.54
N SER A 201 -31.15 3.79 22.23
CA SER A 201 -30.38 2.93 23.14
C SER A 201 -28.90 2.94 22.75
N SER A 202 -28.03 3.25 23.72
CA SER A 202 -26.60 3.13 23.58
C SER A 202 -26.20 1.68 23.86
N THR A 203 -25.82 0.94 22.83
CA THR A 203 -25.06 -0.29 23.00
C THR A 203 -23.72 -0.11 22.29
N SER A 204 -22.66 -0.05 23.09
CA SER A 204 -21.28 -0.12 22.61
C SER A 204 -21.07 -1.52 22.02
N ALA A 205 -21.18 -1.63 20.69
CA ALA A 205 -20.81 -2.86 19.99
C ALA A 205 -19.30 -3.02 20.08
N SER A 206 -18.88 -3.99 20.90
CA SER A 206 -17.52 -4.51 20.94
C SER A 206 -17.19 -5.13 19.59
N ILE A 207 -16.00 -4.85 19.05
CA ILE A 207 -15.47 -5.40 17.78
C ILE A 207 -15.37 -6.95 17.76
N TYR A 208 -15.68 -7.63 18.87
CA TYR A 208 -15.67 -9.09 18.98
C TYR A 208 -17.00 -9.77 18.61
N GLU A 209 -18.09 -9.02 18.40
CA GLU A 209 -19.37 -9.58 17.93
C GLU A 209 -19.60 -9.22 16.45
N GLN A 210 -18.93 -9.93 15.54
CA GLN A 210 -19.33 -9.97 14.13
C GLN A 210 -19.34 -11.41 13.62
N ASP A 211 -20.46 -12.10 13.78
CA ASP A 211 -20.77 -13.40 13.16
C ASP A 211 -21.05 -13.30 11.64
N HIS A 212 -20.42 -12.34 10.96
CA HIS A 212 -20.61 -12.11 9.52
C HIS A 212 -19.26 -12.00 8.81
N ILE A 213 -18.44 -13.05 8.88
CA ILE A 213 -17.46 -13.31 7.82
C ILE A 213 -18.25 -13.76 6.59
N VAL A 214 -18.74 -12.80 5.81
CA VAL A 214 -19.31 -13.07 4.49
C VAL A 214 -18.14 -13.34 3.54
N PRO A 215 -18.08 -14.50 2.85
CA PRO A 215 -17.01 -14.78 1.90
C PRO A 215 -17.04 -13.76 0.76
N PHE A 216 -16.04 -12.89 0.72
CA PHE A 216 -15.85 -11.90 -0.33
C PHE A 216 -15.40 -12.61 -1.62
N LYS A 217 -16.33 -12.83 -2.57
CA LYS A 217 -15.99 -13.31 -3.92
C LYS A 217 -15.36 -12.16 -4.71
N ILE A 218 -14.05 -12.26 -4.94
CA ILE A 218 -13.33 -11.36 -5.86
C ILE A 218 -13.83 -11.65 -7.29
N TYR A 219 -14.60 -10.72 -7.87
CA TYR A 219 -14.89 -10.68 -9.30
C TYR A 219 -14.08 -9.56 -9.94
N THR A 220 -13.06 -9.91 -10.72
CA THR A 220 -12.38 -8.98 -11.63
C THR A 220 -12.34 -9.58 -13.05
N PRO A 221 -13.11 -9.06 -14.01
CA PRO A 221 -13.24 -9.65 -15.35
C PRO A 221 -12.07 -9.39 -16.30
N TYR A 222 -10.96 -8.80 -15.85
CA TYR A 222 -9.82 -8.43 -16.70
C TYR A 222 -8.53 -9.11 -16.23
N LEU A 223 -8.41 -10.41 -16.47
CA LEU A 223 -7.27 -11.23 -16.04
C LEU A 223 -6.49 -11.77 -17.26
N CYS A 224 -5.24 -11.31 -17.44
CA CYS A 224 -4.22 -12.10 -18.15
C CYS A 224 -3.71 -13.22 -17.23
N LYS A 225 -3.29 -14.35 -17.81
CA LYS A 225 -3.11 -15.66 -17.15
C LYS A 225 -1.98 -15.90 -16.10
N PRO A 226 -1.12 -14.98 -15.59
CA PRO A 226 -0.08 -15.37 -14.61
C PRO A 226 -0.50 -15.48 -13.13
N TRP A 227 -1.79 -15.35 -12.77
CA TRP A 227 -2.19 -15.08 -11.37
C TRP A 227 -2.26 -16.26 -10.39
N HIS A 228 -1.89 -17.50 -10.76
CA HIS A 228 -1.92 -18.60 -9.78
C HIS A 228 -0.90 -18.42 -8.64
N LEU A 229 0.21 -17.72 -8.86
CA LEU A 229 1.20 -17.46 -7.80
C LEU A 229 0.77 -16.38 -6.80
N MET A 230 -0.17 -15.49 -7.17
CA MET A 230 -0.53 -14.33 -6.33
C MET A 230 -1.63 -14.64 -5.30
N ILE A 231 -2.50 -15.61 -5.58
CA ILE A 231 -3.47 -16.11 -4.59
C ILE A 231 -2.72 -16.75 -3.41
N ASP A 232 -1.58 -17.39 -3.65
CA ASP A 232 -0.78 -17.99 -2.57
C ASP A 232 -0.07 -16.94 -1.72
N VAL A 233 0.43 -15.83 -2.29
CA VAL A 233 1.00 -14.73 -1.50
C VAL A 233 -0.08 -14.01 -0.67
N GLY A 234 -1.28 -13.80 -1.22
CA GLY A 234 -2.42 -13.26 -0.48
C GLY A 234 -2.88 -14.17 0.66
N LYS A 235 -2.89 -15.50 0.45
CA LYS A 235 -3.14 -16.48 1.51
C LYS A 235 -2.04 -16.51 2.56
N VAL A 236 -0.78 -16.36 2.17
CA VAL A 236 0.36 -16.28 3.10
C VAL A 236 0.33 -15.00 3.93
N LEU A 237 -0.07 -13.85 3.35
CA LEU A 237 -0.25 -12.60 4.09
C LEU A 237 -1.41 -12.67 5.08
N LEU A 238 -2.55 -13.27 4.69
CA LEU A 238 -3.69 -13.53 5.58
C LEU A 238 -3.35 -14.56 6.68
N GLN A 239 -2.56 -15.58 6.36
CA GLN A 239 -2.10 -16.57 7.35
C GLN A 239 -1.07 -15.98 8.31
N ASN A 240 -0.21 -15.06 7.85
CA ASN A 240 0.77 -14.40 8.71
C ASN A 240 0.13 -13.33 9.60
N SER A 241 -0.88 -12.61 9.13
CA SER A 241 -1.67 -11.73 10.01
C SER A 241 -2.47 -12.55 11.04
N ALA A 242 -3.07 -13.68 10.66
CA ALA A 242 -3.74 -14.58 11.60
C ALA A 242 -2.77 -15.20 12.63
N LYS A 243 -1.56 -15.60 12.23
CA LYS A 243 -0.51 -16.10 13.14
C LYS A 243 0.05 -15.02 14.07
N LEU A 244 0.10 -13.77 13.65
CA LEU A 244 0.49 -12.63 14.51
C LEU A 244 -0.61 -12.29 15.52
N ILE A 245 -1.88 -12.54 15.17
CA ILE A 245 -3.03 -12.40 16.07
C ILE A 245 -3.12 -13.59 17.04
N GLU A 246 -2.88 -14.84 16.59
CA GLU A 246 -2.80 -16.02 17.49
C GLU A 246 -1.61 -15.96 18.45
N LYS A 247 -0.46 -15.40 18.03
CA LYS A 247 0.65 -15.12 18.95
C LYS A 247 0.36 -14.01 19.95
N ALA A 248 -0.72 -13.28 19.75
CA ALA A 248 -1.18 -12.18 20.58
C ALA A 248 -2.49 -12.53 21.32
N ASP A 249 -2.63 -13.74 21.83
CA ASP A 249 -3.39 -13.98 23.08
C ASP A 249 -2.96 -15.33 23.68
N SER A 250 -2.66 -15.49 24.96
CA SER A 250 -3.50 -15.12 26.10
C SER A 250 -2.65 -15.21 27.37
N ASN A 251 -2.24 -14.06 27.92
CA ASN A 251 -1.87 -13.81 29.34
C ASN A 251 -1.04 -12.52 29.56
N SER A 252 -0.54 -11.84 28.53
CA SER A 252 0.32 -10.64 28.72
C SER A 252 -0.37 -9.30 28.46
N LEU A 253 -1.62 -9.26 27.98
CA LEU A 253 -2.35 -8.00 27.73
C LEU A 253 -3.33 -7.61 28.84
N LEU A 254 -3.67 -8.52 29.77
CA LEU A 254 -4.50 -8.20 30.95
C LEU A 254 -3.73 -7.54 32.09
N CYS A 255 -2.39 -7.57 32.09
CA CYS A 255 -1.57 -6.94 33.14
C CYS A 255 -1.28 -5.43 32.93
N ALA A 256 -1.56 -4.87 31.74
CA ALA A 256 -1.16 -3.49 31.42
C ALA A 256 -2.30 -2.45 31.44
N LEU A 257 -3.56 -2.86 31.64
CA LEU A 257 -4.72 -1.94 31.68
C LEU A 257 -5.49 -1.96 33.00
N GLY A 258 -4.99 -2.64 34.04
CA GLY A 258 -5.67 -2.80 35.33
C GLY A 258 -5.26 -1.85 36.46
N ARG A 259 -4.40 -0.85 36.25
CA ARG A 259 -4.02 0.10 37.33
C ARG A 259 -3.82 1.53 36.82
N LYS A 260 -4.91 2.27 36.66
CA LYS A 260 -5.03 3.71 37.03
C LYS A 260 -6.43 4.26 36.73
N LEU A 261 -7.45 3.67 37.34
CA LEU A 261 -8.70 4.37 37.63
C LEU A 261 -9.15 3.94 39.02
N SER A 262 -8.80 4.74 40.02
CA SER A 262 -9.61 4.87 41.23
C SER A 262 -9.61 6.34 41.62
N ARG A 263 -10.75 6.99 41.38
CA ARG A 263 -11.21 8.12 42.17
C ARG A 263 -11.95 7.53 43.37
N HIS A 264 -11.54 7.93 44.57
CA HIS A 264 -12.46 8.10 45.69
C HIS A 264 -12.13 9.45 46.31
N GLY A 265 -13.14 10.31 46.42
CA GLY A 265 -13.12 11.50 47.26
C GLY A 265 -14.04 11.29 48.46
N MET A 266 -13.87 12.16 49.45
CA MET A 266 -14.69 12.38 50.66
C MET A 266 -14.69 11.17 51.62
N ASP A 267 -14.28 11.28 52.89
CA ASP A 267 -14.38 12.39 53.85
C ASP A 267 -13.04 12.88 54.42
#